data_AF-A0A022W4U8-F1
#
_entry.id   AF-A0A022W4U8-F1
#
_cell.length_a   1.000
_cell.length_b   1.000
_cell.length_c   1.000
_cell.angle_alpha   90.00
_cell.angle_beta   90.00
_cell.angle_gamma   90.00
#
_symmetry.space_group_name_H-M   'P 1'
#
loop_
_entity.id
_entity.type
_entity.pdbx_description
1 polymer ?
#
loop_
_entity_poly.entity_id
_entity_poly.type
_entity_poly.pdbx_seq_one_letter_code
_entity_poly.pdbx_strand_id
1 'polypeptide(L)'
;MNDLISFADGWFQITIVSEFKIPAHLAHACLLSVPFNLNSTLRLLDGLSYFWDSQSTKGWLPNPPKGYDLPPTDLDAGLDKIRQKALSGGYTGEYMFQLDLHALVASVHDDHFYLNTDLISIFSFIRYDVGSLVSLSLKGTDFPRLYVLGRSH
;
A
#
# COMPACT_ATOMS: atom_id res chain seq x y z
N MET A 1 -17.40 -20.38 17.16
CA MET A 1 -18.64 -21.17 17.13
C MET A 1 -19.65 -20.36 16.33
N ASN A 2 -19.99 -20.89 15.16
CA ASN A 2 -21.12 -20.60 14.29
C ASN A 2 -21.53 -19.13 14.09
N ASP A 3 -21.03 -18.52 13.03
CA ASP A 3 -21.90 -17.66 12.20
C ASP A 3 -22.14 -18.40 10.88
N LEU A 4 -23.41 -18.75 10.70
CA LEU A 4 -23.94 -19.51 9.57
C LEU A 4 -23.91 -18.61 8.33
N ILE A 5 -23.36 -19.13 7.22
CA ILE A 5 -23.61 -18.58 5.89
C ILE A 5 -25.10 -18.80 5.61
N SER A 6 -25.89 -17.73 5.73
CA SER A 6 -27.28 -17.72 5.27
C SER A 6 -27.29 -17.36 3.79
N PHE A 7 -27.60 -18.33 2.94
CA PHE A 7 -28.06 -18.07 1.58
C PHE A 7 -29.56 -17.80 1.65
N ALA A 8 -29.94 -16.53 1.61
CA ALA A 8 -31.33 -16.11 1.46
C ALA A 8 -31.48 -15.35 0.14
N ASP A 9 -31.94 -16.08 -0.86
CA ASP A 9 -32.82 -15.70 -1.96
C ASP A 9 -32.97 -14.19 -2.25
N GLY A 10 -32.19 -13.74 -3.24
CA GLY A 10 -32.82 -13.15 -4.43
C GLY A 10 -33.44 -11.76 -4.32
N TRP A 11 -32.88 -10.83 -3.55
CA TRP A 11 -32.98 -9.39 -3.81
C TRP A 11 -31.67 -8.72 -3.37
N PHE A 12 -31.13 -7.81 -4.20
CA PHE A 12 -29.95 -7.00 -3.88
C PHE A 12 -30.25 -6.11 -2.64
N GLN A 13 -30.10 -6.66 -1.45
CA GLN A 13 -29.88 -5.84 -0.26
C GLN A 13 -28.41 -5.42 -0.29
N ILE A 14 -28.19 -4.12 -0.51
CA ILE A 14 -26.92 -3.50 -0.14
C ILE A 14 -26.84 -3.62 1.37
N THR A 15 -26.20 -4.69 1.86
CA THR A 15 -25.78 -4.77 3.25
C THR A 15 -24.81 -3.61 3.42
N ILE A 16 -25.24 -2.58 4.15
CA ILE A 16 -24.30 -1.56 4.63
C ILE A 16 -23.34 -2.32 5.52
N VAL A 17 -22.14 -2.60 5.02
CA VAL A 17 -21.05 -3.11 5.83
C VAL A 17 -20.87 -2.04 6.91
N SER A 18 -21.25 -2.34 8.15
CA SER A 18 -20.94 -1.44 9.25
C SER A 18 -19.42 -1.29 9.25
N GLU A 19 -18.93 -0.06 9.15
CA GLU A 19 -17.50 0.20 9.17
C GLU A 19 -16.97 -0.27 10.53
N PHE A 20 -16.36 -1.45 10.56
CA PHE A 20 -15.83 -2.06 11.78
C PHE A 20 -14.53 -1.36 12.15
N LYS A 21 -14.59 -0.56 13.22
CA LYS A 21 -13.46 0.25 13.70
C LYS A 21 -12.79 -0.45 14.87
N ILE A 22 -11.48 -0.60 14.78
CA ILE A 22 -10.64 -1.06 15.88
C ILE A 22 -9.56 -0.03 16.19
N PRO A 23 -9.00 -0.01 17.42
CA PRO A 23 -7.86 0.82 17.73
C PRO A 23 -6.69 0.56 16.77
N ALA A 24 -6.05 1.61 16.25
CA ALA A 24 -4.96 1.50 15.27
C ALA A 24 -3.79 0.63 15.77
N HIS A 25 -3.48 0.71 17.07
CA HIS A 25 -2.42 -0.12 17.66
C HIS A 25 -2.74 -1.62 17.62
N LEU A 26 -4.03 -1.99 17.76
CA LEU A 26 -4.47 -3.37 17.68
C LEU A 26 -4.42 -3.88 16.23
N ALA A 27 -4.86 -3.06 15.26
CA ALA A 27 -4.72 -3.37 13.84
C ALA A 27 -3.25 -3.61 13.46
N HIS A 28 -2.36 -2.71 13.88
CA HIS A 28 -0.92 -2.84 13.62
C HIS A 28 -0.30 -4.07 14.30
N ALA A 29 -0.70 -4.39 15.54
CA ALA A 29 -0.26 -5.61 16.21
C ALA A 29 -0.73 -6.88 15.47
N CYS A 30 -1.93 -6.86 14.89
CA CYS A 30 -2.43 -7.95 14.05
C CYS A 30 -1.54 -8.17 12.82
N LEU A 31 -1.21 -7.09 12.08
CA LEU A 31 -0.31 -7.14 10.93
C LEU A 31 1.06 -7.73 11.28
N LEU A 32 1.63 -7.32 12.41
CA LEU A 32 2.93 -7.81 12.89
C LEU A 32 2.90 -9.26 13.40
N SER A 33 1.72 -9.83 13.65
CA SER A 33 1.61 -11.21 14.15
C SER A 33 1.66 -12.27 13.05
N VAL A 34 1.54 -11.87 11.77
CA VAL A 34 1.54 -12.79 10.64
C VAL A 34 2.96 -13.31 10.38
N PRO A 35 3.19 -14.64 10.48
CA PRO A 35 4.52 -15.22 10.31
C PRO A 35 5.00 -15.11 8.88
N PHE A 36 6.30 -14.88 8.71
CA PHE A 36 6.94 -14.82 7.40
C PHE A 36 7.02 -16.21 6.75
N ASN A 37 6.70 -16.31 5.46
CA ASN A 37 6.86 -17.55 4.68
C ASN A 37 7.83 -17.36 3.52
N LEU A 38 9.05 -17.91 3.66
CA LEU A 38 10.11 -17.79 2.66
C LEU A 38 9.71 -18.37 1.30
N ASN A 39 9.13 -19.58 1.26
CA ASN A 39 8.81 -20.25 0.00
C ASN A 39 7.74 -19.50 -0.79
N SER A 40 6.69 -19.01 -0.11
CA SER A 40 5.66 -18.17 -0.74
C SER A 40 6.25 -16.84 -1.23
N THR A 41 7.12 -16.22 -0.43
CA THR A 41 7.84 -14.99 -0.80
C THR A 41 8.63 -15.17 -2.09
N LEU A 42 9.47 -16.20 -2.18
CA LEU A 42 10.30 -16.43 -3.37
C LEU A 42 9.45 -16.66 -4.61
N ARG A 43 8.37 -17.43 -4.49
CA ARG A 43 7.41 -17.65 -5.60
C ARG A 43 6.73 -16.35 -6.05
N LEU A 44 6.38 -15.47 -5.11
CA LEU A 44 5.82 -14.16 -5.45
C LEU A 44 6.84 -13.31 -6.20
N LEU A 45 8.09 -13.24 -5.73
CA LEU A 45 9.16 -12.48 -6.38
C LEU A 45 9.47 -13.00 -7.79
N ASP A 46 9.49 -14.33 -7.99
CA ASP A 46 9.64 -14.94 -9.31
C ASP A 46 8.50 -14.54 -10.26
N GLY A 47 7.25 -14.59 -9.76
CA GLY A 47 6.08 -14.19 -10.54
C GLY A 47 6.09 -12.70 -10.90
N LEU A 48 6.43 -11.83 -9.95
CA LEU A 48 6.48 -10.38 -10.16
C LEU A 48 7.54 -9.99 -11.18
N SER A 49 8.71 -10.61 -11.16
CA SER A 49 9.75 -10.37 -12.17
C SER A 49 9.20 -10.59 -13.59
N TYR A 50 8.50 -11.71 -13.81
CA TYR A 50 7.87 -12.01 -15.10
C TYR A 50 6.74 -11.03 -15.46
N PHE A 51 5.88 -10.66 -14.52
CA PHE A 51 4.80 -9.71 -14.79
C PHE A 51 5.32 -8.30 -15.08
N TRP A 52 6.33 -7.84 -14.36
CA TRP A 52 6.88 -6.50 -14.52
C TRP A 52 7.73 -6.36 -15.79
N ASP A 53 8.29 -7.44 -16.32
CA ASP A 53 8.94 -7.45 -17.65
C ASP A 53 7.98 -7.03 -18.78
N SER A 54 6.67 -7.23 -18.60
CA SER A 54 5.67 -6.82 -19.60
C SER A 54 5.31 -5.33 -19.56
N GLN A 55 5.85 -4.56 -18.60
CA GLN A 55 5.51 -3.15 -18.44
C GLN A 55 6.27 -2.27 -19.44
N SER A 56 5.53 -1.52 -20.25
CA SER A 56 6.08 -0.68 -21.31
C SER A 56 6.98 0.44 -20.78
N THR A 57 6.75 0.90 -19.55
CA THR A 57 7.53 1.95 -18.89
C THR A 57 8.80 1.44 -18.22
N LYS A 58 8.93 0.12 -17.97
CA LYS A 58 10.04 -0.48 -17.20
C LYS A 58 11.43 -0.04 -17.69
N GLY A 59 11.65 -0.04 -19.00
CA GLY A 59 12.95 0.29 -19.60
C GLY A 59 13.42 1.73 -19.36
N TRP A 60 12.50 2.65 -19.02
CA TRP A 60 12.81 4.06 -18.75
C TRP A 60 13.05 4.34 -17.27
N LEU A 61 12.62 3.45 -16.36
CA LEU A 61 12.68 3.71 -14.92
C LEU A 61 14.11 3.92 -14.40
N PRO A 62 15.14 3.13 -14.82
CA PRO A 62 16.50 3.32 -14.32
C PRO A 62 17.16 4.60 -14.87
N ASN A 63 16.72 5.09 -16.04
CA ASN A 63 17.29 6.24 -16.72
C ASN A 63 16.16 7.10 -17.33
N PRO A 64 15.42 7.84 -16.49
CA PRO A 64 14.25 8.58 -16.95
C PRO A 64 14.65 9.71 -17.92
N PRO A 65 13.76 10.10 -18.84
CA PRO A 65 14.05 11.15 -19.80
C PRO A 65 14.28 12.51 -19.12
N LYS A 66 15.02 13.39 -19.80
CA LYS A 66 15.28 14.74 -19.31
C LYS A 66 13.97 15.49 -19.06
N GLY A 67 13.81 16.03 -17.85
CA GLY A 67 12.60 16.74 -17.42
C GLY A 67 11.63 15.89 -16.59
N TYR A 68 11.95 14.62 -16.34
CA TYR A 68 11.29 13.83 -15.30
C TYR A 68 11.95 14.13 -13.95
N ASP A 69 11.21 14.76 -13.04
CA ASP A 69 11.75 15.28 -11.77
C ASP A 69 11.83 14.21 -10.66
N LEU A 70 11.34 13.01 -10.90
CA LEU A 70 11.31 11.94 -9.90
C LEU A 70 12.56 11.04 -10.00
N PRO A 71 13.02 10.46 -8.87
CA PRO A 71 14.20 9.62 -8.86
C PRO A 71 14.10 8.40 -9.80
N PRO A 72 15.23 7.93 -10.36
CA PRO A 72 15.25 6.67 -11.10
C PRO A 72 14.95 5.48 -10.18
N THR A 73 14.33 4.47 -10.74
CA THR A 73 13.98 3.23 -10.06
C THR A 73 14.45 2.03 -10.84
N ASP A 74 15.16 1.13 -10.17
CA ASP A 74 15.58 -0.16 -10.70
C ASP A 74 14.73 -1.26 -10.04
N LEU A 75 13.71 -1.71 -10.77
CA LEU A 75 12.80 -2.75 -10.29
C LEU A 75 13.50 -4.10 -10.09
N ASP A 76 14.44 -4.45 -10.94
CA ASP A 76 15.12 -5.75 -10.90
C ASP A 76 16.10 -5.79 -9.74
N ALA A 77 16.93 -4.76 -9.60
CA ALA A 77 17.82 -4.64 -8.44
C ALA A 77 17.01 -4.51 -7.13
N GLY A 78 15.85 -3.86 -7.17
CA GLY A 78 14.92 -3.78 -6.04
C GLY A 78 14.38 -5.14 -5.61
N LEU A 79 13.89 -5.95 -6.56
CA LEU A 79 13.43 -7.31 -6.31
C LEU A 79 14.56 -8.19 -5.78
N ASP A 80 15.76 -8.08 -6.35
CA ASP A 80 16.93 -8.83 -5.89
C ASP A 80 17.32 -8.46 -4.47
N LYS A 81 17.30 -7.17 -4.12
CA LYS A 81 17.57 -6.72 -2.74
C LYS A 81 16.57 -7.32 -1.75
N ILE A 82 15.27 -7.32 -2.10
CA ILE A 82 14.22 -7.93 -1.28
C ILE A 82 14.42 -9.44 -1.17
N ARG A 83 14.76 -10.11 -2.28
CA ARG A 83 15.08 -11.55 -2.30
C ARG A 83 16.26 -11.87 -1.38
N GLN A 84 17.34 -11.11 -1.44
CA GLN A 84 18.52 -11.35 -0.59
C GLN A 84 18.18 -11.15 0.90
N LYS A 85 17.41 -10.12 1.23
CA LYS A 85 16.94 -9.89 2.62
C LYS A 85 16.05 -11.04 3.11
N ALA A 86 15.19 -11.59 2.25
CA ALA A 86 14.38 -12.77 2.57
C ALA A 86 15.25 -14.01 2.84
N LEU A 87 16.19 -14.30 1.94
CA LEU A 87 17.10 -15.45 2.05
C LEU A 87 18.01 -15.37 3.28
N SER A 88 18.40 -14.16 3.69
CA SER A 88 19.22 -13.94 4.89
C SER A 88 18.43 -13.96 6.20
N GLY A 89 17.12 -14.24 6.16
CA GLY A 89 16.26 -14.21 7.36
C GLY A 89 16.02 -12.80 7.90
N GLY A 90 16.09 -11.77 7.06
CA GLY A 90 16.00 -10.36 7.46
C GLY A 90 14.58 -9.82 7.71
N TYR A 91 13.55 -10.66 7.59
CA TYR A 91 12.16 -10.30 7.84
C TYR A 91 11.64 -10.96 9.12
N THR A 92 11.15 -10.12 10.04
CA THR A 92 10.54 -10.56 11.30
C THR A 92 9.10 -11.07 11.15
N GLY A 93 8.47 -10.81 10.01
CA GLY A 93 7.10 -11.18 9.71
C GLY A 93 6.72 -10.79 8.28
N GLU A 94 5.58 -11.30 7.82
CA GLU A 94 5.11 -11.11 6.44
C GLU A 94 4.84 -9.62 6.12
N TYR A 95 4.30 -8.87 7.08
CA TYR A 95 4.00 -7.45 6.90
C TYR A 95 5.26 -6.61 6.56
N MET A 96 6.41 -6.93 7.16
CA MET A 96 7.66 -6.20 6.88
C MET A 96 8.19 -6.48 5.48
N PHE A 97 7.98 -7.69 4.96
CA PHE A 97 8.28 -8.03 3.58
C PHE A 97 7.38 -7.27 2.60
N GLN A 98 6.07 -7.28 2.86
CA GLN A 98 5.11 -6.58 1.99
C GLN A 98 5.29 -5.06 2.01
N LEU A 99 5.73 -4.49 3.13
CA LEU A 99 6.11 -3.07 3.20
C LEU A 99 7.29 -2.72 2.31
N ASP A 100 8.36 -3.53 2.30
CA ASP A 100 9.51 -3.31 1.41
C ASP A 100 9.09 -3.44 -0.06
N LEU A 101 8.24 -4.43 -0.38
CA LEU A 101 7.72 -4.63 -1.72
C LEU A 101 6.82 -3.47 -2.17
N HIS A 102 5.94 -2.99 -1.30
CA HIS A 102 5.12 -1.80 -1.55
C HIS A 102 5.97 -0.55 -1.75
N ALA A 103 7.05 -0.37 -0.98
CA ALA A 103 7.97 0.75 -1.15
C ALA A 103 8.68 0.72 -2.51
N LEU A 104 9.09 -0.47 -2.98
CA LEU A 104 9.65 -0.63 -4.32
C LEU A 104 8.63 -0.25 -5.41
N VAL A 105 7.39 -0.71 -5.29
CA VAL A 105 6.31 -0.37 -6.22
C VAL A 105 6.05 1.14 -6.23
N ALA A 106 5.96 1.78 -5.06
CA ALA A 106 5.75 3.21 -4.94
C ALA A 106 6.90 4.05 -5.52
N SER A 107 8.13 3.52 -5.54
CA SER A 107 9.28 4.20 -6.14
C SER A 107 9.21 4.29 -7.66
N VAL A 108 8.34 3.52 -8.32
CA VAL A 108 8.12 3.63 -9.77
C VAL A 108 7.45 4.95 -10.15
N HIS A 109 6.74 5.57 -9.20
CA HIS A 109 6.05 6.84 -9.42
C HIS A 109 5.06 6.82 -10.61
N ASP A 110 4.35 5.70 -10.76
CA ASP A 110 3.31 5.47 -11.76
C ASP A 110 2.05 4.98 -11.06
N ASP A 111 0.95 5.72 -11.18
CA ASP A 111 -0.35 5.40 -10.56
C ASP A 111 -0.96 4.10 -11.12
N HIS A 112 -0.57 3.68 -12.32
CA HIS A 112 -0.99 2.40 -12.90
C HIS A 112 -0.07 1.24 -12.52
N PHE A 113 1.04 1.52 -11.85
CA PHE A 113 1.95 0.51 -11.32
C PHE A 113 1.70 0.33 -9.82
N TYR A 114 0.71 -0.52 -9.49
CA TYR A 114 0.38 -0.84 -8.10
C TYR A 114 0.33 -2.35 -7.85
N LEU A 115 0.63 -2.74 -6.62
CA LEU A 115 0.53 -4.11 -6.13
C LEU A 115 -0.17 -4.10 -4.77
N ASN A 116 -1.41 -4.57 -4.74
CA ASN A 116 -2.19 -4.69 -3.51
C ASN A 116 -1.96 -6.05 -2.87
N THR A 117 -1.01 -6.12 -1.94
CA THR A 117 -0.84 -7.31 -1.11
C THR A 117 -1.87 -7.33 0.02
N ASP A 118 -2.13 -8.52 0.57
CA ASP A 118 -3.17 -8.74 1.56
C ASP A 118 -2.96 -7.93 2.86
N LEU A 119 -1.75 -7.92 3.43
CA LEU A 119 -1.50 -7.24 4.69
C LEU A 119 -1.40 -5.71 4.56
N ILE A 120 -1.08 -5.20 3.37
CA ILE A 120 -1.09 -3.76 3.10
C ILE A 120 -2.52 -3.24 2.87
N SER A 121 -3.43 -4.08 2.40
CA SER A 121 -4.79 -3.68 2.01
C SER A 121 -5.88 -3.97 3.04
N ILE A 122 -5.64 -4.85 4.02
CA ILE A 122 -6.67 -5.31 4.97
C ILE A 122 -7.15 -4.22 5.96
N PHE A 123 -6.29 -3.25 6.32
CA PHE A 123 -6.65 -2.16 7.24
C PHE A 123 -6.47 -0.80 6.59
N SER A 124 -7.47 0.07 6.77
CA SER A 124 -7.38 1.50 6.48
C SER A 124 -7.14 2.29 7.77
N PHE A 125 -6.03 3.01 7.84
CA PHE A 125 -5.69 3.85 8.98
C PHE A 125 -6.17 5.28 8.75
N ILE A 126 -7.20 5.69 9.50
CA ILE A 126 -7.76 7.04 9.37
C ILE A 126 -7.82 7.79 10.70
N ARG A 127 -7.63 9.11 10.61
CA ARG A 127 -7.69 10.07 11.73
C ARG A 127 -9.07 10.74 11.69
N TYR A 128 -10.04 10.21 12.43
CA TYR A 128 -11.42 10.74 12.40
C TYR A 128 -11.58 12.08 13.13
N ASP A 129 -10.71 12.32 14.09
CA ASP A 129 -10.68 13.47 14.99
C ASP A 129 -9.93 14.68 14.41
N VAL A 130 -9.18 14.48 13.32
CA VAL A 130 -8.50 15.56 12.60
C VAL A 130 -9.34 15.99 11.41
N GLY A 131 -9.58 17.29 11.31
CA GLY A 131 -10.27 17.89 10.18
C GLY A 131 -9.50 17.78 8.86
N SER A 132 -10.13 18.10 7.74
CA SER A 132 -9.47 18.05 6.43
C SER A 132 -8.29 19.03 6.37
N LEU A 133 -7.17 18.60 5.78
CA LEU A 133 -6.07 19.50 5.44
C LEU A 133 -6.50 20.35 4.24
N VAL A 134 -6.50 21.67 4.39
CA VAL A 134 -6.89 22.60 3.34
C VAL A 134 -5.77 23.61 3.06
N SER A 135 -5.60 23.94 1.79
CA SER A 135 -4.68 24.98 1.33
C SER A 135 -5.49 26.23 1.01
N LEU A 136 -5.37 27.26 1.83
CA LEU A 136 -6.19 28.47 1.74
C LEU A 136 -5.31 29.71 1.54
N SER A 137 -5.63 30.51 0.52
CA SER A 137 -5.17 31.89 0.39
C SER A 137 -6.27 32.83 0.85
N LEU A 138 -6.06 33.52 1.97
CA LEU A 138 -7.10 34.39 2.56
C LEU A 138 -7.43 35.61 1.68
N LYS A 139 -6.51 36.00 0.79
CA LYS A 139 -6.66 37.17 -0.10
C LYS A 139 -6.74 36.81 -1.58
N GLY A 140 -6.69 35.52 -1.92
CA GLY A 140 -6.66 35.01 -3.31
C GLY A 140 -5.39 35.33 -4.11
N THR A 141 -4.51 36.18 -3.58
CA THR A 141 -3.26 36.64 -4.23
C THR A 141 -2.01 36.25 -3.43
N ASP A 142 -2.16 36.01 -2.12
CA ASP A 142 -1.07 35.55 -1.27
C ASP A 142 -0.80 34.05 -1.53
N PHE A 143 0.45 33.61 -1.30
CA PHE A 143 0.79 32.19 -1.31
C PHE A 143 -0.10 31.44 -0.30
N PRO A 144 -0.72 30.32 -0.70
CA PRO A 144 -1.66 29.63 0.17
C PRO A 144 -0.94 29.01 1.37
N ARG A 145 -1.61 28.99 2.52
CA ARG A 145 -1.13 28.36 3.75
C ARG A 145 -1.94 27.11 4.05
N LEU A 146 -1.31 26.16 4.73
CA LEU A 146 -1.94 24.91 5.17
C LEU A 146 -2.70 25.15 6.48
N TYR A 147 -3.94 24.67 6.53
CA TYR A 147 -4.80 24.72 7.70
C TYR A 147 -5.49 23.37 7.92
N VAL A 148 -5.85 23.07 9.17
CA VAL A 148 -6.77 21.98 9.49
C VAL A 148 -8.16 22.58 9.62
N LEU A 149 -9.07 22.18 8.72
CA LEU A 149 -10.46 22.64 8.75
C LEU A 149 -11.19 21.93 9.88
N GLY A 150 -11.40 22.62 11.00
CA GLY A 150 -12.08 22.07 12.17
C GLY A 150 -13.44 21.46 11.81
N ARG A 151 -13.71 20.25 12.31
CA ARG A 151 -15.02 19.61 12.21
C ARG A 151 -15.91 20.20 13.30
N SER A 152 -16.94 20.96 12.93
CA SER A 152 -18.01 21.31 13.87
C SER A 152 -18.78 20.03 14.20
N HIS A 153 -18.74 19.60 15.46
CA HIS A 153 -19.54 18.51 15.99
C HIS A 153 -21.02 18.90 16.10
#